data_AF-A0AAW0DSP5-F1
#
_entry.id   AF-A0AAW0DSP5-F1
#
_cell.length_a   1.000
_cell.length_b   1.000
_cell.length_c   1.000
_cell.angle_alpha   90.00
_cell.angle_beta   90.00
_cell.angle_gamma   90.00
#
_symmetry.space_group_name_H-M   'P 1'
#
loop_
_entity.id
_entity.type
_entity.pdbx_description
1 polymer ?
#
loop_
_entity_poly.entity_id
_entity_poly.type
_entity_poly.pdbx_seq_one_letter_code
_entity_poly.pdbx_strand_id
1 'polypeptide(L)'
;MALARPALPPGANRILFVKNLNYQITGEDLYDLFGRYGTIRQIRIGNEQKTKGTAFVVFDDVMDAKNALDHLNGFHLQERYIVVLYHMPAKQDAAAAKADLARREEELAALKKKHDIGDA
;
A
#
# COMPACT_ATOMS: atom_id res chain seq x y z
N MET A 1 2.89 -35.69 8.63
CA MET A 1 1.65 -34.89 8.50
C MET A 1 1.98 -33.65 7.70
N ALA A 2 1.61 -33.58 6.43
CA ALA A 2 1.74 -32.36 5.63
C ALA A 2 0.58 -31.44 6.03
N LEU A 3 0.87 -30.35 6.74
CA LEU A 3 -0.12 -29.32 7.02
C LEU A 3 -0.57 -28.76 5.67
N ALA A 4 -1.83 -29.02 5.31
CA ALA A 4 -2.44 -28.48 4.11
C ALA A 4 -2.23 -26.97 4.10
N ARG A 5 -1.49 -26.46 3.12
CA ARG A 5 -1.32 -25.00 2.95
C ARG A 5 -2.72 -24.43 2.76
N PRO A 6 -3.19 -23.51 3.62
CA PRO A 6 -4.53 -22.97 3.46
C PRO A 6 -4.65 -22.37 2.06
N ALA A 7 -5.70 -22.75 1.33
CA ALA A 7 -5.91 -22.25 -0.02
C ALA A 7 -6.17 -20.74 0.06
N LEU A 8 -5.31 -19.96 -0.60
CA LEU A 8 -5.48 -18.52 -0.72
C LEU A 8 -6.61 -18.22 -1.71
N PRO A 9 -7.48 -17.24 -1.44
CA PRO A 9 -8.51 -16.85 -2.39
C PRO A 9 -7.87 -16.32 -3.70
N PRO A 10 -8.51 -16.53 -4.86
CA PRO A 10 -8.03 -15.99 -6.14
C PRO A 10 -8.09 -14.46 -6.08
N GLY A 11 -6.93 -13.82 -5.88
CA GLY A 11 -6.81 -12.38 -5.64
C GLY A 11 -6.14 -12.01 -4.32
N ALA A 12 -5.74 -12.99 -3.50
CA ALA A 12 -4.90 -12.74 -2.34
C ALA A 12 -3.56 -12.14 -2.76
N ASN A 13 -3.15 -11.08 -2.07
CA ASN A 13 -1.89 -10.40 -2.31
C ASN A 13 -1.21 -10.16 -0.98
N ARG A 14 0.13 -10.20 -0.96
CA ARG A 14 0.96 -9.84 0.21
C ARG A 14 0.86 -8.36 0.56
N ILE A 15 0.36 -7.55 -0.38
CA ILE A 15 0.15 -6.12 -0.20
C ILE A 15 -1.31 -5.89 0.21
N LEU A 16 -1.49 -5.22 1.33
CA LEU A 16 -2.78 -4.74 1.81
C LEU A 16 -2.91 -3.25 1.57
N PHE A 17 -4.09 -2.83 1.16
CA PHE A 17 -4.50 -1.44 1.04
C PHE A 17 -5.44 -1.08 2.19
N VAL A 18 -5.02 -0.11 3.00
CA VAL A 18 -5.74 0.36 4.17
C VAL A 18 -6.35 1.71 3.85
N LYS A 19 -7.66 1.86 4.10
CA LYS A 19 -8.43 3.09 3.88
C LYS A 19 -9.10 3.54 5.17
N ASN A 20 -9.57 4.79 5.15
CA ASN A 20 -10.26 5.42 6.28
C ASN A 20 -9.39 5.53 7.54
N LEU A 21 -8.07 5.66 7.35
CA LEU A 21 -7.17 5.92 8.46
C LEU A 21 -7.37 7.33 9.01
N ASN A 22 -7.15 7.49 10.30
CA ASN A 22 -7.05 8.80 10.91
C ASN A 22 -5.86 9.58 10.34
N TYR A 23 -5.98 10.89 10.24
CA TYR A 23 -4.92 11.75 9.69
C TYR A 23 -3.70 11.90 10.60
N GLN A 24 -3.82 11.49 11.86
CA GLN A 24 -2.74 11.50 12.85
C GLN A 24 -2.04 10.14 12.96
N ILE A 25 -2.46 9.12 12.20
CA ILE A 25 -1.81 7.81 12.22
C ILE A 25 -0.37 7.93 11.71
N THR A 26 0.56 7.28 12.38
CA THR A 26 1.96 7.21 11.94
C THR A 26 2.28 5.85 11.34
N GLY A 27 3.44 5.76 10.68
CA GLY A 27 3.95 4.48 10.17
C GLY A 27 4.25 3.49 11.29
N GLU A 28 4.65 4.00 12.46
CA GLU A 28 4.93 3.21 13.65
C GLU A 28 3.65 2.57 14.19
N ASP A 29 2.55 3.32 14.30
CA ASP A 29 1.24 2.77 14.72
C ASP A 29 0.78 1.63 13.81
N LEU A 30 0.95 1.80 12.49
CA LEU A 30 0.63 0.74 11.53
C LEU A 30 1.57 -0.45 11.67
N TYR A 31 2.85 -0.21 11.96
CA TYR A 31 3.82 -1.28 12.18
C TYR A 31 3.46 -2.10 13.43
N ASP A 32 3.13 -1.44 14.54
CA ASP A 32 2.69 -2.09 15.77
C ASP A 32 1.37 -2.85 15.61
N LEU A 33 0.42 -2.30 14.85
CA LEU A 33 -0.89 -2.92 14.62
C LEU A 33 -0.78 -4.14 13.70
N PHE A 34 -0.17 -3.97 12.52
CA PHE A 34 -0.08 -5.01 11.51
C PHE A 34 1.02 -6.04 11.83
N GLY A 35 2.06 -5.64 12.57
CA GLY A 35 3.22 -6.47 12.92
C GLY A 35 2.86 -7.63 13.85
N ARG A 36 1.75 -7.53 14.58
CA ARG A 36 1.20 -8.62 15.41
C ARG A 36 0.73 -9.82 14.59
N TYR A 37 0.42 -9.61 13.32
CA TYR A 37 -0.13 -10.64 12.44
C TYR A 37 0.93 -11.26 11.52
N GLY A 38 2.09 -10.61 11.37
CA GLY A 38 3.20 -11.12 10.58
C GLY A 38 4.29 -10.10 10.30
N THR A 39 5.34 -10.53 9.60
CA THR A 39 6.49 -9.67 9.30
C THR A 39 6.17 -8.68 8.19
N ILE A 40 6.26 -7.39 8.51
CA ILE A 40 6.06 -6.30 7.56
C ILE A 40 7.38 -5.98 6.88
N ARG A 41 7.36 -5.98 5.55
CA ARG A 41 8.49 -5.62 4.69
C ARG A 41 8.56 -4.13 4.42
N GLN A 42 7.40 -3.49 4.19
CA GLN A 42 7.34 -2.06 3.88
C GLN A 42 5.96 -1.48 4.20
N ILE A 43 5.93 -0.24 4.70
CA ILE A 43 4.72 0.54 4.90
C ILE A 43 4.84 1.83 4.08
N ARG A 44 3.80 2.20 3.34
CA ARG A 44 3.74 3.45 2.58
C ARG A 44 2.44 4.19 2.91
N ILE A 45 2.56 5.32 3.60
CA ILE A 45 1.41 6.16 3.95
C ILE A 45 1.22 7.24 2.89
N GLY A 46 -0.02 7.50 2.49
CA GLY A 46 -0.38 8.62 1.63
C GLY A 46 -0.27 9.95 2.40
N ASN A 47 0.67 10.79 1.98
CA ASN A 47 0.89 12.13 2.55
C ASN A 47 0.09 13.22 1.80
N GLU A 48 -0.24 13.00 0.52
CA GLU A 48 -0.85 14.01 -0.34
C GLU A 48 -2.32 14.25 0.02
N GLN A 49 -2.86 15.46 -0.20
CA GLN A 49 -4.25 15.80 0.17
C GLN A 49 -5.28 14.81 -0.36
N LYS A 50 -5.02 14.20 -1.52
CA LYS A 50 -5.89 13.22 -2.18
C LYS A 50 -5.72 11.78 -1.66
N THR A 51 -4.58 11.45 -1.05
CA THR A 51 -4.25 10.12 -0.52
C THR A 51 -4.14 10.08 1.01
N LYS A 52 -4.33 11.21 1.67
CA LYS A 52 -4.37 11.33 3.13
C LYS A 52 -5.42 10.38 3.70
N GLY A 53 -5.04 9.59 4.71
CA GLY A 53 -5.92 8.58 5.31
C GLY A 53 -5.95 7.24 4.54
N THR A 54 -4.99 7.02 3.63
CA THR A 54 -4.74 5.72 3.00
C THR A 54 -3.30 5.27 3.25
N ALA A 55 -3.10 3.96 3.33
CA ALA A 55 -1.78 3.36 3.45
C ALA A 55 -1.69 2.03 2.70
N PHE A 56 -0.47 1.66 2.32
CA PHE A 56 -0.14 0.35 1.79
C PHE A 56 0.79 -0.35 2.77
N VAL A 57 0.45 -1.58 3.14
CA VAL A 57 1.24 -2.44 4.01
C VAL A 57 1.66 -3.67 3.21
N VAL A 58 2.96 -3.88 3.10
CA VAL A 58 3.55 -5.00 2.38
C VAL A 58 4.03 -6.01 3.42
N PHE A 59 3.41 -7.18 3.45
CA PHE A 59 3.87 -8.32 4.23
C PHE A 59 4.92 -9.13 3.45
N ASP A 60 5.73 -9.88 4.18
CA ASP A 60 6.64 -10.84 3.56
C ASP A 60 5.88 -12.09 3.05
N ASP A 61 4.92 -12.59 3.84
CA ASP A 61 4.04 -13.69 3.47
C ASP A 61 2.60 -13.24 3.16
N VAL A 62 1.96 -13.94 2.22
CA VAL A 62 0.58 -13.67 1.80
C VAL A 62 -0.45 -14.23 2.80
N MET A 63 -0.11 -15.26 3.56
CA MET A 63 -0.96 -15.80 4.63
C MET A 63 -1.07 -14.82 5.79
N ASP A 64 0.03 -14.18 6.15
CA ASP A 64 0.06 -13.12 7.18
C ASP A 64 -0.82 -11.94 6.77
N ALA A 65 -0.71 -11.53 5.50
CA ALA A 65 -1.57 -10.50 4.93
C ALA A 65 -3.05 -10.89 4.99
N LYS A 66 -3.38 -12.15 4.69
CA LYS A 66 -4.76 -12.66 4.81
C LYS A 66 -5.24 -12.62 6.26
N ASN A 67 -4.41 -13.05 7.20
CA ASN A 67 -4.75 -13.07 8.61
C ASN A 67 -5.00 -11.66 9.15
N ALA A 68 -4.10 -10.72 8.81
CA ALA A 68 -4.24 -9.31 9.14
C ALA A 68 -5.52 -8.71 8.55
N LEU A 69 -5.83 -9.00 7.28
CA LEU A 69 -7.04 -8.50 6.63
C LEU A 69 -8.33 -8.97 7.34
N ASP A 70 -8.41 -10.24 7.70
CA ASP A 70 -9.60 -10.82 8.33
C ASP A 70 -9.91 -10.18 9.70
N HIS A 71 -8.87 -9.86 10.47
CA HIS A 71 -8.98 -9.31 11.82
C HIS A 71 -9.02 -7.78 11.87
N LEU A 72 -8.32 -7.10 10.94
CA LEU A 72 -8.18 -5.64 10.97
C LEU A 72 -9.20 -4.93 10.08
N ASN A 73 -9.88 -5.63 9.18
CA ASN A 73 -10.94 -5.01 8.40
C ASN A 73 -12.14 -4.66 9.29
N GLY A 74 -12.46 -3.37 9.38
CA GLY A 74 -13.47 -2.86 10.30
C GLY A 74 -12.96 -2.68 11.72
N PHE A 75 -11.64 -2.67 11.95
CA PHE A 75 -11.08 -2.41 13.27
C PHE A 75 -11.22 -0.94 13.67
N HIS A 76 -11.60 -0.69 14.93
CA HIS A 76 -11.75 0.66 15.45
C HIS A 76 -10.38 1.21 15.87
N LEU A 77 -9.87 2.18 15.12
CA LEU A 77 -8.59 2.84 15.35
C LEU A 77 -8.77 4.36 15.38
N GLN A 78 -8.44 4.98 16.52
CA GLN A 78 -8.50 6.44 16.72
C GLN A 78 -9.82 7.07 16.21
N GLU A 79 -10.96 6.60 16.74
CA GLU A 79 -12.31 7.08 16.43
C GLU A 79 -12.80 6.77 15.00
N ARG A 80 -12.07 5.96 14.24
CA ARG A 80 -12.45 5.55 12.88
C ARG A 80 -12.34 4.05 12.69
N TYR A 81 -13.26 3.50 11.90
CA TYR A 81 -13.19 2.11 11.46
C TYR A 81 -12.34 2.00 10.20
N ILE A 82 -11.19 1.33 10.30
CA ILE A 82 -10.30 1.17 9.16
C ILE A 82 -10.86 0.11 8.21
N VAL A 83 -10.59 0.27 6.92
CA VAL A 83 -10.99 -0.70 5.89
C VAL A 83 -9.73 -1.29 5.30
N VAL A 84 -9.61 -2.61 5.33
CA VAL A 84 -8.43 -3.33 4.83
C VAL A 84 -8.84 -4.18 3.64
N LEU A 85 -8.13 -4.02 2.52
CA LEU A 85 -8.42 -4.68 1.25
C LEU A 85 -7.14 -5.29 0.67
N TYR A 86 -7.26 -6.37 -0.10
CA TYR A 86 -6.13 -6.83 -0.90
C TYR A 86 -5.78 -5.80 -1.97
N HIS A 87 -4.49 -5.58 -2.18
CA HIS A 87 -4.03 -4.75 -3.27
C HIS A 87 -4.30 -5.42 -4.61
N MET A 88 -5.09 -4.75 -5.46
CA MET A 88 -5.40 -5.20 -6.81
C MET A 88 -4.61 -4.37 -7.85
N PRO A 89 -3.55 -4.93 -8.46
CA PRO A 89 -2.68 -4.17 -9.34
C PRO A 89 -3.38 -3.68 -10.61
N ALA A 90 -4.34 -4.46 -11.12
CA ALA A 90 -5.05 -4.14 -12.36
C ALA A 90 -5.85 -2.81 -12.31
N LYS A 91 -6.26 -2.34 -11.12
CA LYS A 91 -7.03 -1.10 -10.98
C LYS A 91 -6.27 0.03 -10.28
N GLN A 92 -5.39 -0.28 -9.31
CA GLN A 92 -4.72 0.75 -8.50
C GLN A 92 -3.32 1.10 -9.01
N ASP A 93 -2.48 0.12 -9.39
CA ASP A 93 -1.15 0.39 -9.95
C ASP A 93 -1.24 1.07 -11.32
N ALA A 94 -2.23 0.75 -12.15
CA ALA A 94 -2.45 1.45 -13.42
C ALA A 94 -2.73 2.95 -13.20
N ALA A 95 -3.47 3.31 -12.15
CA ALA A 95 -3.77 4.71 -11.84
C ALA A 95 -2.57 5.41 -11.17
N ALA A 96 -1.87 4.73 -10.26
CA ALA A 96 -0.73 5.28 -9.54
C ALA A 96 0.54 5.37 -10.43
N ALA A 97 0.86 4.33 -11.21
CA ALA A 97 1.99 4.33 -12.14
C ALA A 97 1.81 5.38 -13.24
N LYS A 98 0.59 5.59 -13.72
CA LYS A 98 0.30 6.66 -14.70
C LYS A 98 0.53 8.05 -14.12
N ALA A 99 0.25 8.26 -12.83
CA ALA A 99 0.50 9.52 -12.16
C ALA A 99 1.99 9.74 -11.82
N ASP A 100 2.71 8.68 -11.43
CA ASP A 100 4.14 8.73 -11.10
C ASP A 100 5.02 8.89 -12.34
N LEU A 101 4.67 8.21 -13.45
CA LEU A 101 5.32 8.35 -14.74
C LEU A 101 5.12 9.77 -15.30
N ALA A 102 3.90 10.32 -15.21
CA ALA A 102 3.62 11.68 -15.67
C ALA A 102 4.48 12.74 -14.94
N ARG A 103 4.58 12.66 -13.60
CA ARG A 103 5.46 13.56 -12.82
C ARG A 103 6.93 13.44 -13.24
N ARG A 104 7.43 12.21 -13.42
CA ARG A 104 8.82 11.95 -13.85
C ARG A 104 9.09 12.40 -15.29
N GLU A 105 8.13 12.23 -16.20
CA GLU A 105 8.24 12.72 -17.58
C GLU A 105 8.31 14.25 -17.62
N GLU A 106 7.52 14.94 -16.80
CA GLU A 106 7.59 16.40 -16.66
C GLU A 106 8.95 16.85 -16.09
N GLU A 107 9.47 16.17 -15.05
CA GLU A 107 10.80 16.46 -14.51
C GLU A 107 11.91 16.20 -15.54
N LEU A 108 11.83 15.09 -16.30
CA LEU A 108 12.81 14.78 -17.33
C LEU A 108 12.74 15.76 -18.50
N ALA A 109 11.54 16.20 -18.90
CA ALA A 109 11.36 17.21 -19.93
C ALA A 109 11.89 18.58 -19.48
N ALA A 110 11.68 18.96 -18.22
CA ALA A 110 12.26 20.16 -17.64
C ALA A 110 13.79 20.08 -17.56
N LEU A 111 14.34 18.91 -17.21
CA LEU A 111 15.78 18.69 -17.12
C LEU A 111 16.45 18.68 -18.50
N LYS A 112 15.83 18.04 -19.51
CA LYS A 112 16.27 18.04 -20.91
C LYS A 112 16.28 19.47 -21.48
N LYS A 113 15.23 20.26 -21.20
CA LYS A 113 15.13 21.66 -21.63
C LYS A 113 16.16 22.57 -20.95
N LYS A 114 16.55 22.24 -19.71
CA LYS A 114 17.52 23.03 -18.93
C LYS A 114 18.98 22.75 -19.30
N HIS A 115 19.27 21.60 -19.90
CA HIS A 115 20.64 21.15 -20.18
C HIS A 115 21.08 21.17 -21.65
N ASP A 116 20.26 21.67 -22.60
CA ASP A 116 20.59 21.71 -24.04
C ASP A 116 21.22 20.40 -24.55
N ILE A 117 20.69 19.26 -24.10
CA ILE A 117 21.14 17.95 -24.60
C ILE A 117 20.30 17.67 -25.83
N GLY A 118 20.83 18.05 -26.99
CA GLY A 118 20.33 17.58 -28.28
C GLY A 118 20.43 16.06 -28.35
N ASP A 119 19.32 15.42 -28.71
CA ASP A 119 19.28 14.00 -29.07
C ASP A 119 20.19 13.81 -30.31
N ALA A 120 21.37 13.22 -30.10
CA ALA A 120 22.26 12.76 -31.17
C ALA A 120 21.80 11.40 -31.71
#